data_AF-A0A1I3F4W0-F1
#
_entry.id   AF-A0A1I3F4W0-F1
#
_cell.length_a   1.000
_cell.length_b   1.000
_cell.length_c   1.000
_cell.angle_alpha   90.00
_cell.angle_beta   90.00
_cell.angle_gamma   90.00
#
_symmetry.space_group_name_H-M   'P 1'
#
loop_
_entity.id
_entity.type
_entity.pdbx_description
1 polymer ?
#
loop_
_entity_poly.entity_id
_entity_poly.type
_entity_poly.pdbx_seq_one_letter_code
_entity_poly.pdbx_strand_id
1 'polypeptide(L)'
;MSARLQKAKDVVRGKFISLNAGRDVVREGRRLIVGKLQVDETLKGDLKGEIEVVTGFGTGDCGVPDALLISIAWDRQIDLEISRSGGQDPLYSVNMCGYGKVLPMPTAK
;
A
#
# COMPACT_ATOMS: atom_id res chain seq x y z
N MET A 1 -17.92 0.91 -10.73
CA MET A 1 -16.91 0.17 -9.94
C MET A 1 -15.94 -0.48 -10.93
N SER A 2 -14.62 -0.35 -10.79
CA SER A 2 -13.67 -0.83 -11.82
C SER A 2 -13.52 -2.36 -11.80
N ALA A 3 -13.23 -2.98 -12.95
CA ALA A 3 -13.04 -4.43 -13.05
C ALA A 3 -11.89 -4.96 -12.17
N ARG A 4 -10.88 -4.13 -11.89
CA ARG A 4 -9.75 -4.48 -11.01
C ARG A 4 -10.18 -4.56 -9.54
N LEU A 5 -11.01 -3.61 -9.07
CA LEU A 5 -11.56 -3.61 -7.72
C LEU A 5 -12.46 -4.83 -7.44
N GLN A 6 -13.19 -5.33 -8.45
CA GLN A 6 -14.00 -6.54 -8.29
C GLN A 6 -13.15 -7.79 -8.04
N LYS A 7 -11.96 -7.88 -8.67
CA LYS A 7 -11.04 -9.02 -8.55
C LYS A 7 -10.15 -8.98 -7.30
N ALA A 8 -9.82 -7.78 -6.82
CA ALA A 8 -9.03 -7.58 -5.60
C ALA A 8 -9.61 -8.34 -4.41
N LYS A 9 -8.79 -8.90 -3.51
CA LYS A 9 -9.30 -9.57 -2.30
C LYS A 9 -9.49 -8.58 -1.15
N ASP A 10 -8.41 -7.87 -0.82
CA ASP A 10 -8.39 -6.86 0.24
C ASP A 10 -8.05 -5.50 -0.37
N VAL A 11 -8.89 -4.51 -0.10
CA VAL A 11 -8.69 -3.13 -0.54
C VAL A 11 -8.94 -2.21 0.63
N VAL A 12 -7.94 -1.41 0.96
CA VAL A 12 -8.00 -0.43 2.04
C VAL A 12 -7.83 0.97 1.49
N ARG A 13 -8.42 1.92 2.20
CA ARG A 13 -8.16 3.35 2.08
C ARG A 13 -7.47 3.80 3.35
N GLY A 14 -6.37 4.52 3.19
CA GLY A 14 -5.61 5.00 4.34
C GLY A 14 -4.57 6.04 3.97
N LYS A 15 -3.75 6.38 4.96
CA LYS A 15 -2.64 7.34 4.86
C LYS A 15 -1.35 6.71 5.35
N PHE A 16 -0.25 6.97 4.64
CA PHE A 16 1.06 6.54 5.09
C PHE A 16 1.57 7.46 6.20
N ILE A 17 1.95 6.86 7.33
CA ILE A 17 2.53 7.56 8.48
C ILE A 17 4.06 7.64 8.33
N SER A 18 4.68 6.60 7.76
CA SER A 18 6.12 6.54 7.52
C SER A 18 6.44 5.65 6.34
N LEU A 19 7.51 5.98 5.61
CA LEU A 19 8.12 5.13 4.59
C LEU A 19 9.60 4.93 4.89
N ASN A 20 10.09 3.71 4.73
CA ASN A 20 11.49 3.34 4.88
C ASN A 20 11.96 2.59 3.63
N ALA A 21 13.07 3.04 3.07
CA ALA A 21 13.78 2.39 1.97
C ALA A 21 15.28 2.52 2.21
N GLY A 22 16.02 1.42 2.12
CA GLY A 22 17.43 1.40 2.49
C GLY A 22 18.09 0.05 2.20
N ARG A 23 19.42 0.01 2.28
CA ARG A 23 20.19 -1.23 2.07
C ARG A 23 19.90 -2.30 3.14
N ASP A 24 19.47 -1.84 4.30
CA ASP A 24 19.11 -2.55 5.53
C ASP A 24 17.61 -2.89 5.61
N VAL A 25 16.78 -2.35 4.73
CA VAL A 25 15.34 -2.63 4.69
C VAL A 25 15.08 -3.90 3.89
N VAL A 26 15.11 -5.05 4.58
CA VAL A 26 14.93 -6.39 4.00
C VAL A 26 13.72 -7.09 4.62
N ARG A 27 12.90 -7.75 3.79
CA ARG A 27 11.79 -8.64 4.18
C ARG A 27 11.85 -9.90 3.32
N GLU A 28 11.72 -11.07 3.93
CA GLU A 28 11.83 -12.37 3.23
C GLU A 28 13.05 -12.47 2.29
N GLY A 29 14.19 -11.90 2.71
CA GLY A 29 15.44 -11.91 1.92
C GLY A 29 15.47 -10.95 0.72
N ARG A 30 14.45 -10.10 0.55
CA ARG A 30 14.36 -9.10 -0.53
C ARG A 30 14.43 -7.68 0.03
N ARG A 31 15.12 -6.79 -0.70
CA ARG A 31 15.08 -5.35 -0.41
C ARG A 31 13.75 -4.81 -0.92
N LEU A 32 13.00 -4.15 -0.05
CA LEU A 32 11.69 -3.60 -0.35
C LEU A 32 11.57 -2.21 0.24
N ILE A 33 10.57 -1.48 -0.22
CA ILE A 33 10.09 -0.27 0.45
C ILE A 33 9.06 -0.72 1.47
N VAL A 34 9.24 -0.31 2.72
CA VAL A 34 8.34 -0.63 3.83
C VAL A 34 7.60 0.64 4.23
N GLY A 35 6.29 0.58 4.27
CA GLY A 35 5.43 1.69 4.69
C GLY A 35 4.54 1.31 5.85
N LYS A 36 4.36 2.22 6.81
CA LYS A 36 3.29 2.12 7.82
C LYS A 36 2.08 2.87 7.31
N LEU A 37 0.96 2.18 7.18
CA LEU A 37 -0.30 2.71 6.70
C LEU A 37 -1.31 2.72 7.85
N GLN A 38 -1.87 3.89 8.17
CA GLN A 38 -3.09 3.98 8.95
C GLN A 38 -4.28 3.71 8.03
N VAL A 39 -5.01 2.63 8.29
CA VAL A 39 -6.26 2.32 7.58
C VAL A 39 -7.39 3.18 8.16
N ASP A 40 -8.00 3.99 7.29
CA ASP A 40 -9.16 4.84 7.62
C ASP A 40 -10.46 4.11 7.28
N GLU A 41 -10.49 3.42 6.14
CA GLU A 41 -11.68 2.73 5.62
C GLU A 41 -11.29 1.43 4.90
N THR A 42 -12.00 0.34 5.18
CA THR A 42 -11.85 -0.93 4.45
C THR A 42 -12.86 -0.98 3.31
N LEU A 43 -12.41 -0.88 2.06
CA LEU A 43 -13.27 -0.93 0.87
C LEU A 43 -13.65 -2.38 0.50
N LYS A 44 -12.76 -3.34 0.81
CA LYS A 44 -12.98 -4.78 0.67
C LYS A 44 -12.05 -5.56 1.63
N GLY A 45 -12.55 -6.63 2.24
CA GLY A 45 -11.80 -7.37 3.27
C GLY A 45 -12.11 -6.89 4.69
N ASP A 46 -11.18 -7.10 5.62
CA ASP A 46 -11.39 -6.85 7.06
C ASP A 46 -10.23 -6.12 7.77
N LEU A 47 -9.22 -5.66 7.02
CA LEU A 47 -8.04 -4.95 7.57
C LEU A 47 -8.41 -3.61 8.19
N LYS A 48 -7.86 -3.32 9.39
CA LYS A 48 -8.09 -2.10 10.17
C LYS A 48 -6.85 -1.71 10.97
N GLY A 49 -6.78 -0.44 11.38
CA GLY A 49 -5.71 0.06 12.24
C GLY A 49 -4.42 0.39 11.48
N GLU A 50 -3.30 0.45 12.21
CA GLU A 50 -1.97 0.59 11.62
C GLU A 50 -1.51 -0.77 11.07
N ILE A 51 -1.15 -0.80 9.80
CA ILE A 51 -0.59 -1.99 9.15
C ILE A 51 0.77 -1.65 8.50
N GLU A 52 1.69 -2.60 8.54
CA GLU A 52 2.93 -2.51 7.77
C GLU A 52 2.70 -3.11 6.38
N VAL A 53 2.92 -2.32 5.34
CA VAL A 53 2.84 -2.75 3.95
C VAL A 53 4.21 -2.68 3.29
N VAL A 54 4.42 -3.54 2.29
CA VAL A 54 5.65 -3.59 1.51
C VAL A 54 5.36 -3.42 0.03
N THR A 55 6.27 -2.75 -0.69
CA THR A 55 6.20 -2.66 -2.14
C THR A 55 7.60 -2.80 -2.75
N GLY A 56 7.63 -3.24 -4.01
CA GLY A 56 8.83 -3.26 -4.83
C GLY A 56 9.22 -1.86 -5.32
N PHE A 57 10.20 -1.80 -6.22
CA PHE A 57 10.74 -0.52 -6.73
C PHE A 57 10.20 -0.11 -8.11
N GLY A 58 9.37 -0.93 -8.73
CA GLY A 58 8.78 -0.67 -10.06
C GLY A 58 9.75 -0.89 -11.24
N THR A 59 11.00 -1.26 -10.99
CA THR A 59 12.02 -1.51 -12.02
C THR A 59 12.08 -2.99 -12.39
N GLY A 60 10.95 -3.54 -12.86
CA GLY A 60 10.80 -4.96 -13.22
C GLY A 60 9.98 -5.79 -12.24
N ASP A 61 9.45 -5.17 -11.18
CA ASP A 61 8.40 -5.72 -10.32
C ASP A 61 7.11 -4.86 -10.43
N CYS A 62 6.00 -5.34 -9.86
CA CYS A 62 4.73 -4.60 -9.78
C CYS A 62 4.73 -3.52 -8.66
N GLY A 63 5.90 -3.03 -8.25
CA GLY A 63 6.05 -2.03 -7.20
C GLY A 63 5.63 -0.63 -7.63
N VAL A 64 5.19 0.18 -6.66
CA VAL A 64 4.67 1.54 -6.88
C VAL A 64 5.25 2.55 -5.88
N PRO A 65 6.57 2.76 -5.91
CA PRO A 65 7.23 3.69 -4.99
C PRO A 65 6.69 5.12 -5.09
N ASP A 66 6.32 5.55 -6.30
CA ASP A 66 5.81 6.88 -6.61
C ASP A 66 4.49 7.18 -5.88
N ALA A 67 3.54 6.24 -5.90
CA ALA A 67 2.25 6.40 -5.24
C ALA A 67 2.40 6.52 -3.71
N LEU A 68 3.31 5.74 -3.13
CA LEU A 68 3.65 5.82 -1.71
C LEU A 68 4.29 7.18 -1.37
N LEU A 69 5.32 7.58 -2.13
CA LEU A 69 6.02 8.85 -1.92
C LEU A 69 5.08 10.06 -2.05
N ILE A 70 4.20 10.05 -3.06
CA ILE A 70 3.18 11.09 -3.24
C ILE A 70 2.20 11.11 -2.06
N SER A 71 1.73 9.93 -1.62
CA SER A 71 0.78 9.84 -0.51
C SER A 71 1.36 10.43 0.77
N ILE A 72 2.59 10.08 1.14
CA ILE A 72 3.21 10.60 2.36
C ILE A 72 3.61 12.08 2.22
N ALA A 73 4.19 12.49 1.08
CA ALA A 73 4.70 13.85 0.91
C ALA A 73 3.59 14.90 0.85
N TRP A 74 2.42 14.53 0.33
CA TRP A 74 1.27 15.43 0.18
C TRP A 74 0.12 15.12 1.15
N ASP A 75 0.34 14.27 2.15
CA ASP A 75 -0.67 13.84 3.12
C ASP A 75 -1.99 13.37 2.47
N ARG A 76 -1.87 12.60 1.38
CA ARG A 76 -3.00 12.13 0.57
C ARG A 76 -3.44 10.73 0.99
N GLN A 77 -4.76 10.56 1.09
CA GLN A 77 -5.36 9.24 1.16
C GLN A 77 -5.14 8.48 -0.15
N ILE A 78 -4.96 7.18 -0.02
CA ILE A 78 -4.74 6.25 -1.12
C ILE A 78 -5.60 5.01 -0.93
N ASP A 79 -6.24 4.57 -2.01
CA ASP A 79 -6.87 3.27 -2.08
C ASP A 79 -5.83 2.28 -2.60
N LEU A 80 -5.59 1.18 -1.87
CA LEU A 80 -4.60 0.16 -2.22
C LEU A 80 -5.20 -1.23 -2.15
N GLU A 81 -5.00 -2.03 -3.20
CA GLU A 81 -5.10 -3.47 -3.12
C GLU A 81 -3.88 -4.04 -2.39
N ILE A 82 -4.17 -4.84 -1.37
CA ILE A 82 -3.17 -5.49 -0.54
C ILE A 82 -3.30 -6.99 -0.69
N SER A 83 -2.16 -7.67 -0.79
CA SER A 83 -2.06 -9.13 -0.77
C SER A 83 -1.29 -9.56 0.47
N ARG A 84 -1.96 -10.33 1.32
CA ARG A 84 -1.36 -10.93 2.52
C ARG A 84 -0.54 -12.16 2.12
N SER A 85 0.75 -12.21 2.50
CA SER A 85 1.53 -13.44 2.40
C SER A 85 1.04 -14.46 3.44
N GLY A 86 1.08 -15.75 3.08
CA GLY A 86 0.80 -16.83 4.03
C GLY A 86 2.00 -17.05 4.93
N GLY A 87 1.83 -17.02 6.25
CA GLY A 87 2.91 -17.21 7.23
C GLY A 87 2.49 -16.82 8.65
N GLN A 88 3.38 -17.08 9.62
CA GLN A 88 3.19 -16.66 11.02
C GLN A 88 3.24 -15.12 11.16
N ASP A 89 4.11 -14.47 10.39
CA ASP A 89 4.21 -13.01 10.30
C ASP A 89 3.74 -12.55 8.92
N PRO A 90 2.46 -12.19 8.76
CA PRO A 90 1.90 -11.85 7.45
C PRO A 90 2.50 -10.54 6.92
N LEU A 91 3.10 -10.59 5.73
CA LEU A 91 3.50 -9.40 5.00
C LEU A 91 2.36 -8.95 4.09
N TYR A 92 2.02 -7.67 4.21
CA TYR A 92 1.02 -7.04 3.36
C TYR A 92 1.72 -6.41 2.16
N SER A 93 1.73 -7.11 1.03
CA SER A 93 2.30 -6.58 -0.20
C SER A 93 1.30 -5.73 -0.96
N VAL A 94 1.74 -4.57 -1.43
CA VAL A 94 0.93 -3.72 -2.31
C VAL A 94 0.87 -4.37 -3.70
N ASN A 95 -0.33 -4.74 -4.16
CA ASN A 95 -0.53 -5.36 -5.47
C ASN A 95 -1.12 -4.37 -6.48
N MET A 96 -0.29 -3.46 -7.00
CA MET A 96 -0.77 -2.42 -7.91
C MET A 96 -0.85 -2.82 -9.39
N CYS A 97 -0.40 -4.03 -9.75
CA CYS A 97 -0.86 -4.67 -10.99
C CYS A 97 -2.38 -4.96 -10.94
N GLY A 98 -2.95 -5.00 -9.74
CA GLY A 98 -4.39 -4.97 -9.48
C GLY A 98 -4.92 -3.54 -9.35
N TYR A 99 -5.47 -3.20 -8.18
CA TYR A 99 -6.13 -1.92 -7.91
C TYR A 99 -5.29 -0.98 -7.03
N GLY A 100 -5.17 0.28 -7.46
CA GLY A 100 -4.65 1.34 -6.61
C GLY A 100 -4.99 2.71 -7.16
N LYS A 101 -5.24 3.68 -6.27
CA LYS A 101 -5.67 5.03 -6.63
C LYS A 101 -5.27 6.02 -5.55
N VAL A 102 -4.44 7.00 -5.93
CA VAL A 102 -4.20 8.18 -5.09
C VAL A 102 -5.44 9.09 -5.19
N LEU A 103 -6.11 9.36 -4.07
CA LEU A 103 -7.31 10.19 -4.06
C LEU A 103 -6.96 11.66 -4.26
N PRO A 104 -7.80 12.48 -4.93
CA PRO A 104 -7.54 13.91 -5.17
C PRO A 104 -7.09 14.65 -3.89
N MET A 105 -6.36 15.75 -4.05
CA MET A 105 -6.06 16.59 -2.88
C MET A 105 -7.35 16.96 -2.16
N PRO A 106 -7.36 17.00 -0.81
CA PRO A 106 -8.46 17.58 -0.09
C PRO A 106 -8.69 18.98 -0.64
N THR A 107 -9.91 19.29 -1.06
CA THR A 107 -10.27 20.68 -1.36
C THR A 107 -10.02 21.48 -0.09
N ALA A 108 -9.12 22.47 -0.16
CA ALA A 108 -8.93 23.42 0.93
C ALA A 108 -10.31 23.95 1.34
N LYS A 109 -10.65 23.79 2.62
CA LYS A 109 -11.85 24.40 3.19
C LYS A 109 -11.62 25.90 3.38
#